data_AF-A0A0J8RYM4-F1
#
_entry.id   AF-A0A0J8RYM4-F1
#
_cell.length_a   1.000
_cell.length_b   1.000
_cell.length_c   1.000
_cell.angle_alpha   90.00
_cell.angle_beta   90.00
_cell.angle_gamma   90.00
#
_symmetry.space_group_name_H-M   'P 1'
#
loop_
_entity.id
_entity.type
_entity.pdbx_description
1 polymer ?
#
loop_
_entity_poly.entity_id
_entity_poly.type
_entity_poly.pdbx_seq_one_letter_code
_entity_poly.pdbx_strand_id
1 'polypeptide(L)'
;MPFKAASLPWQLGLFLGALLLPPAVQASRSVNVALSASFSSPPYLLELLETAAEENSTSYFPLLDRIADGAFAESRTDKDLYDQFLRVLRDEGHIRDPDALSSFKLAMSLRSTAPRIQAHYQYYNTSVEQSLMVAQDAVCQVWAHYGGKQHCSPSLKHAQQSVSGDQCVSSGVE
;
A
#
# COMPACT_ATOMS: atom_id res chain seq x y z
N MET A 1 29.72 -2.63 82.60
CA MET A 1 28.78 -3.09 81.56
C MET A 1 29.56 -3.28 80.26
N PRO A 2 29.70 -4.49 79.69
CA PRO A 2 30.18 -4.64 78.32
C PRO A 2 29.02 -5.01 77.38
N PHE A 3 28.91 -4.26 76.29
CA PHE A 3 28.03 -4.55 75.15
C PHE A 3 28.53 -5.83 74.45
N LYS A 4 27.69 -6.87 74.38
CA LYS A 4 27.92 -8.03 73.53
C LYS A 4 27.45 -7.69 72.11
N ALA A 5 28.40 -7.61 71.17
CA ALA A 5 28.10 -7.52 69.75
C ALA A 5 27.49 -8.85 69.28
N ALA A 6 26.27 -8.80 68.74
CA ALA A 6 25.63 -9.94 68.13
C ALA A 6 26.34 -10.29 66.82
N SER A 7 26.90 -11.49 66.74
CA SER A 7 27.48 -12.04 65.53
C SER A 7 26.37 -12.34 64.51
N LEU A 8 26.15 -11.42 63.57
CA LEU A 8 25.30 -11.71 62.42
C LEU A 8 25.93 -12.85 61.60
N PRO A 9 25.17 -13.89 61.23
CA PRO A 9 25.71 -14.98 60.43
C PRO A 9 26.04 -14.44 59.03
N TRP A 10 27.32 -14.52 58.67
CA TRP A 10 27.90 -14.19 57.35
C TRP A 10 27.04 -14.65 56.16
N GLN A 11 26.32 -15.76 56.34
CA GLN A 11 25.45 -16.37 55.34
C GLN A 11 24.32 -15.44 54.88
N LEU A 12 23.79 -14.57 55.75
CA LEU A 12 22.71 -13.62 55.40
C LEU A 12 23.21 -12.43 54.56
N GLY A 13 24.48 -12.06 54.68
CA GLY A 13 25.07 -10.96 53.90
C GLY A 13 25.22 -11.29 52.42
N LEU A 14 25.49 -12.56 52.08
CA LEU A 14 25.66 -13.01 50.70
C LEU A 14 24.35 -13.07 49.91
N PHE A 15 23.23 -13.42 50.56
CA PHE A 15 21.92 -13.44 49.91
C PHE A 15 21.37 -12.04 49.63
N LEU A 16 21.60 -11.05 50.51
CA LEU A 16 21.23 -9.67 50.22
C LEU A 16 22.09 -9.04 49.11
N GLY A 17 23.37 -9.42 49.00
CA GLY A 17 24.25 -8.92 47.94
C GLY A 17 23.81 -9.34 46.53
N ALA A 18 23.32 -10.57 46.36
CA ALA A 18 22.89 -11.08 45.05
C ALA A 18 21.59 -10.44 44.54
N LEU A 19 20.72 -9.94 45.44
CA LEU A 19 19.46 -9.30 45.08
C LEU A 19 19.62 -7.81 44.68
N LEU A 20 20.78 -7.22 45.00
CA LEU A 20 21.10 -5.81 44.74
C LEU A 20 21.95 -5.59 43.48
N LEU A 21 22.34 -6.65 42.76
CA LEU A 21 22.96 -6.51 41.45
C LEU A 21 21.88 -6.25 40.39
N PRO A 22 21.78 -5.04 39.80
CA PRO A 22 20.89 -4.83 38.68
C PRO A 22 21.32 -5.76 37.52
N PRO A 23 20.38 -6.43 36.84
CA PRO A 23 20.73 -7.20 35.65
C PRO A 23 21.33 -6.24 34.64
N ALA A 24 22.61 -6.45 34.31
CA ALA A 24 23.25 -5.74 33.21
C ALA A 24 22.62 -6.23 31.90
N VAL A 25 21.53 -5.58 31.47
CA VAL A 25 20.94 -5.79 30.14
C VAL A 25 21.94 -5.25 29.13
N GLN A 26 22.82 -6.11 28.67
CA GLN A 26 23.79 -5.78 27.64
C GLN A 26 23.09 -5.87 26.27
N ALA A 27 22.44 -4.78 25.86
CA ALA A 27 21.89 -4.67 24.52
C ALA A 27 23.04 -4.73 23.49
N SER A 28 22.89 -5.59 22.47
CA SER A 28 23.85 -5.67 21.37
C SER A 28 23.89 -4.34 20.61
N ARG A 29 25.08 -3.91 20.15
CA ARG A 29 25.19 -2.77 19.24
C ARG A 29 24.63 -3.14 17.87
N SER A 30 23.49 -2.57 17.50
CA SER A 30 22.87 -2.77 16.18
C SER A 30 23.18 -1.62 15.23
N VAL A 31 23.40 -1.94 13.95
CA VAL A 31 23.43 -0.97 12.86
C VAL A 31 22.14 -1.13 12.06
N ASN A 32 21.46 -0.01 11.78
CA ASN A 32 20.21 0.01 11.01
C ASN A 32 20.43 0.75 9.68
N VAL A 33 20.01 0.14 8.58
CA VAL A 33 20.06 0.70 7.23
C VAL A 33 18.68 0.53 6.61
N ALA A 34 18.13 1.63 6.08
CA ALA A 34 16.83 1.65 5.42
C ALA A 34 16.95 2.24 4.01
N LEU A 35 16.08 1.80 3.10
CA LEU A 35 15.96 2.31 1.74
C LEU A 35 14.60 3.00 1.57
N SER A 36 14.59 4.12 0.86
CA SER A 36 13.35 4.81 0.45
C SER A 36 13.35 5.01 -1.07
N ALA A 37 12.20 4.84 -1.68
CA ALA A 37 11.99 5.20 -3.07
C ALA A 37 12.00 6.74 -3.25
N SER A 38 12.22 7.20 -4.48
CA SER A 38 12.17 8.62 -4.87
C SER A 38 10.76 9.14 -5.16
N PHE A 39 9.74 8.31 -4.97
CA PHE A 39 8.33 8.62 -5.19
C PHE A 39 7.49 8.26 -3.96
N SER A 40 6.29 8.84 -3.85
CA SER A 40 5.39 8.59 -2.74
C SER A 40 4.82 7.19 -2.77
N SER A 41 4.59 6.61 -1.59
CA SER A 41 3.90 5.33 -1.46
C SER A 41 2.49 5.41 -2.06
N PRO A 42 2.10 4.48 -2.97
CA PRO A 42 0.74 4.43 -3.48
C PRO A 42 -0.28 4.11 -2.38
N PRO A 43 -1.58 4.41 -2.61
CA PRO A 43 -2.67 3.94 -1.75
C PRO A 43 -2.68 2.42 -1.66
N TYR A 44 -2.78 1.88 -0.45
CA TYR A 44 -2.60 0.44 -0.20
C TYR A 44 -3.66 -0.43 -0.88
N LEU A 45 -4.92 0.03 -0.96
CA LEU A 45 -5.98 -0.66 -1.69
C LEU A 45 -5.67 -0.83 -3.17
N LEU A 46 -5.09 0.19 -3.81
CA LEU A 46 -4.73 0.14 -5.22
C LEU A 46 -3.56 -0.82 -5.45
N GLU A 47 -2.59 -0.84 -4.54
CA GLU A 47 -1.47 -1.80 -4.57
C GLU A 47 -1.96 -3.25 -4.42
N LEU A 48 -2.92 -3.52 -3.53
CA LEU A 48 -3.53 -4.85 -3.38
C LEU A 48 -4.24 -5.30 -4.67
N LEU A 49 -5.00 -4.39 -5.30
CA LEU A 49 -5.71 -4.66 -6.55
C LEU A 49 -4.74 -4.98 -7.70
N GLU A 50 -3.75 -4.12 -7.93
CA GLU A 50 -2.77 -4.30 -9.01
C GLU A 50 -1.93 -5.57 -8.80
N THR A 51 -1.55 -5.87 -7.55
CA THR A 51 -0.76 -7.07 -7.22
C THR A 51 -1.58 -8.35 -7.37
N ALA A 52 -2.87 -8.34 -7.01
CA ALA A 52 -3.72 -9.50 -7.24
C ALA A 52 -3.95 -9.76 -8.74
N ALA A 53 -4.05 -8.70 -9.53
CA ALA A 53 -4.17 -8.80 -10.99
C ALA A 53 -2.86 -9.19 -11.69
N GLU A 54 -1.71 -8.95 -11.06
CA GLU A 54 -0.42 -9.47 -11.53
C GLU A 54 -0.37 -11.01 -11.42
N GLU A 55 -0.92 -11.56 -10.34
CA GLU A 55 -1.02 -13.02 -10.14
C GLU A 55 -2.11 -13.67 -11.00
N ASN A 56 -3.24 -12.99 -11.18
CA ASN A 56 -4.31 -13.44 -12.07
C ASN A 56 -5.04 -12.25 -12.71
N SER A 57 -4.71 -11.97 -13.98
CA SER A 57 -5.24 -10.82 -14.74
C SER A 57 -6.76 -10.82 -14.91
N THR A 58 -7.41 -11.98 -14.84
CA THR A 58 -8.88 -12.07 -14.91
C THR A 58 -9.60 -11.50 -13.68
N SER A 59 -8.86 -11.30 -12.57
CA SER A 59 -9.42 -10.84 -11.30
C SER A 59 -9.55 -9.32 -11.19
N TYR A 60 -8.92 -8.55 -12.09
CA TYR A 60 -8.85 -7.09 -11.96
C TYR A 60 -10.22 -6.41 -11.89
N PHE A 61 -11.06 -6.61 -12.92
CA PHE A 61 -12.38 -5.99 -12.97
C PHE A 61 -13.36 -6.55 -11.92
N PRO A 62 -13.44 -7.87 -11.68
CA PRO A 62 -14.24 -8.39 -10.57
C PRO A 62 -13.88 -7.79 -9.21
N LEU A 63 -12.59 -7.64 -8.90
CA LEU A 63 -12.15 -7.00 -7.65
C LEU A 63 -12.47 -5.51 -7.63
N LEU A 64 -12.34 -4.82 -8.77
CA LEU A 64 -12.71 -3.41 -8.91
C LEU A 64 -14.21 -3.20 -8.67
N ASP A 65 -15.07 -4.10 -9.14
CA ASP A 65 -16.51 -4.07 -8.87
C ASP A 65 -16.79 -4.17 -7.36
N ARG A 66 -16.11 -5.07 -6.65
CA ARG A 66 -16.25 -5.19 -5.18
C ARG A 66 -15.80 -3.93 -4.44
N ILE A 67 -14.75 -3.27 -4.94
CA ILE A 67 -14.30 -1.99 -4.39
C ILE A 67 -15.36 -0.92 -4.63
N ALA A 68 -15.93 -0.83 -5.83
CA ALA A 68 -16.97 0.13 -6.19
C ALA A 68 -18.27 -0.10 -5.39
N ASP A 69 -18.60 -1.35 -5.08
CA ASP A 69 -19.71 -1.74 -4.19
C ASP A 69 -19.48 -1.37 -2.72
N GLY A 70 -18.28 -0.87 -2.38
CA GLY A 70 -17.92 -0.46 -1.03
C GLY A 70 -17.53 -1.61 -0.10
N ALA A 71 -17.18 -2.79 -0.63
CA ALA A 71 -16.85 -3.97 0.19
C ALA A 71 -15.74 -3.71 1.21
N PHE A 72 -14.79 -2.81 0.89
CA PHE A 72 -13.63 -2.49 1.72
C PHE A 72 -13.74 -1.17 2.49
N ALA A 73 -14.89 -0.47 2.44
CA ALA A 73 -15.04 0.88 3.00
C ALA A 73 -14.90 0.94 4.52
N GLU A 74 -15.21 -0.15 5.23
CA GLU A 74 -15.15 -0.21 6.69
C GLU A 74 -13.75 -0.53 7.24
N SER A 75 -12.79 -0.89 6.38
CA SER A 75 -11.42 -1.19 6.79
C SER A 75 -10.67 0.09 7.14
N ARG A 76 -10.20 0.20 8.39
CA ARG A 76 -9.55 1.41 8.92
C ARG A 76 -8.03 1.35 8.95
N THR A 77 -7.47 0.15 8.87
CA THR A 77 -6.02 -0.07 8.90
C THR A 77 -5.61 -0.90 7.70
N ASP A 78 -4.35 -0.75 7.26
CA ASP A 78 -3.79 -1.55 6.17
C ASP A 78 -3.86 -3.05 6.48
N LYS A 79 -3.70 -3.42 7.76
CA LYS A 79 -3.83 -4.81 8.19
C LYS A 79 -5.24 -5.35 8.02
N ASP A 80 -6.25 -4.61 8.50
CA ASP A 80 -7.65 -5.03 8.37
C ASP A 80 -8.04 -5.14 6.89
N LEU A 81 -7.60 -4.16 6.10
CA LEU A 81 -7.80 -4.14 4.66
C LEU A 81 -7.16 -5.35 3.97
N TYR A 82 -5.90 -5.65 4.29
CA TYR A 82 -5.19 -6.82 3.79
C TYR A 82 -5.89 -8.13 4.15
N ASP A 83 -6.26 -8.31 5.43
CA ASP A 83 -6.91 -9.52 5.92
C ASP A 83 -8.32 -9.69 5.33
N GLN A 84 -9.03 -8.59 5.06
CA GLN A 84 -10.29 -8.61 4.33
C GLN A 84 -10.09 -8.96 2.85
N PHE A 85 -9.09 -8.36 2.19
CA PHE A 85 -8.78 -8.59 0.78
C PHE A 85 -8.39 -10.05 0.53
N LEU A 86 -7.57 -10.64 1.41
CA LEU A 86 -7.20 -12.07 1.35
C LEU A 86 -8.40 -13.00 1.48
N ARG A 87 -9.43 -12.62 2.25
CA ARG A 87 -10.68 -13.40 2.34
C ARG A 87 -11.43 -13.36 1.01
N VAL A 88 -11.62 -12.17 0.45
CA VAL A 88 -12.27 -11.99 -0.87
C VAL A 88 -11.55 -12.77 -1.97
N LEU A 89 -10.22 -12.67 -2.04
CA LEU A 89 -9.42 -13.39 -3.05
C LEU A 89 -9.64 -14.91 -3.02
N ARG A 90 -9.82 -15.48 -1.82
CA ARG A 90 -10.00 -16.91 -1.61
C ARG A 90 -11.44 -17.34 -1.82
N ASP A 91 -12.38 -16.65 -1.19
CA ASP A 91 -13.80 -17.00 -1.16
C ASP A 91 -14.41 -16.88 -2.56
N GLU A 92 -13.98 -15.90 -3.34
CA GLU A 92 -14.42 -15.69 -4.73
C GLU A 92 -13.54 -16.40 -5.75
N GLY A 93 -12.44 -17.00 -5.31
CA GLY A 93 -11.57 -17.83 -6.15
C GLY A 93 -10.74 -17.06 -7.17
N HIS A 94 -10.44 -15.79 -6.90
CA HIS A 94 -9.52 -14.96 -7.69
C HIS A 94 -8.08 -15.51 -7.63
N ILE A 95 -7.67 -16.01 -6.46
CA ILE A 95 -6.41 -16.75 -6.26
C ILE A 95 -6.72 -18.03 -5.49
N ARG A 96 -6.73 -19.17 -6.21
CA ARG A 96 -7.07 -20.49 -5.64
C ARG A 96 -5.85 -21.30 -5.23
N ASP A 97 -4.75 -21.10 -5.95
CA ASP A 97 -3.52 -21.85 -5.74
C ASP A 97 -2.76 -21.30 -4.52
N PRO A 98 -2.41 -22.14 -3.53
CA PRO A 98 -1.62 -21.72 -2.37
C PRO A 98 -0.25 -21.14 -2.73
N ASP A 99 0.36 -21.58 -3.84
CA ASP A 99 1.65 -21.07 -4.29
C ASP A 99 1.49 -19.66 -4.87
N ALA A 100 0.50 -19.44 -5.74
CA ALA A 100 0.12 -18.09 -6.19
C ALA A 100 -0.24 -17.15 -5.04
N LEU A 101 -0.94 -17.65 -4.00
CA LEU A 101 -1.23 -16.84 -2.81
C LEU A 101 0.04 -16.50 -2.03
N SER A 102 1.04 -17.38 -2.02
CA SER A 102 2.33 -17.11 -1.37
C SER A 102 3.17 -16.12 -2.19
N SER A 103 3.13 -16.22 -3.52
CA SER A 103 3.71 -15.24 -4.45
C SER A 103 3.10 -13.86 -4.26
N PHE A 104 1.77 -13.76 -4.20
CA PHE A 104 1.06 -12.51 -3.91
C PHE A 104 1.57 -11.83 -2.62
N LYS A 105 1.75 -12.60 -1.54
CA LYS A 105 2.25 -12.06 -0.26
C LYS A 105 3.69 -11.56 -0.36
N LEU A 106 4.51 -12.27 -1.11
CA LEU A 106 5.89 -11.86 -1.37
C LEU A 106 5.91 -10.58 -2.22
N ALA A 107 5.11 -10.52 -3.28
CA ALA A 107 4.96 -9.34 -4.14
C ALA A 107 4.51 -8.11 -3.34
N MET A 108 3.53 -8.27 -2.43
CA MET A 108 3.12 -7.22 -1.49
C MET A 108 4.23 -6.78 -0.53
N SER A 109 5.07 -7.72 -0.07
CA SER A 109 6.21 -7.41 0.81
C SER A 109 7.31 -6.65 0.07
N LEU A 110 7.49 -6.94 -1.23
CA LEU A 110 8.44 -6.27 -2.11
C LEU A 110 7.89 -4.96 -2.71
N ARG A 111 6.58 -4.74 -2.62
CA ARG A 111 5.87 -3.63 -3.26
C ARG A 111 6.05 -3.61 -4.78
N SER A 112 5.95 -4.79 -5.42
CA SER A 112 6.27 -4.99 -6.86
C SER A 112 5.49 -4.07 -7.79
N THR A 113 4.24 -3.74 -7.46
CA THR A 113 3.33 -2.95 -8.28
C THR A 113 3.37 -1.45 -7.98
N ALA A 114 4.09 -1.01 -6.94
CA ALA A 114 4.19 0.41 -6.61
C ALA A 114 4.81 1.26 -7.75
N PRO A 115 5.89 0.83 -8.44
CA PRO A 115 6.41 1.54 -9.61
C PRO A 115 5.40 1.61 -10.77
N ARG A 116 4.57 0.57 -10.96
CA ARG A 116 3.53 0.55 -12.00
C ARG A 116 2.46 1.60 -11.71
N ILE A 117 2.00 1.72 -10.47
CA ILE A 117 1.06 2.77 -10.05
C ILE A 117 1.68 4.16 -10.23
N GLN A 118 2.94 4.33 -9.85
CA GLN A 118 3.65 5.60 -10.03
C GLN A 118 3.78 5.99 -11.51
N ALA A 119 3.92 5.03 -12.43
CA ALA A 119 3.92 5.31 -13.87
C ALA A 119 2.60 5.92 -14.34
N HIS A 120 1.46 5.45 -13.83
CA HIS A 120 0.16 6.06 -14.13
C HIS A 120 0.06 7.50 -13.62
N TYR A 121 0.54 7.77 -12.40
CA TYR A 121 0.56 9.14 -11.86
C TYR A 121 1.49 10.06 -12.63
N GLN A 122 2.68 9.58 -13.00
CA GLN A 122 3.62 10.36 -13.79
C GLN A 122 3.04 10.70 -15.16
N TYR A 123 2.46 9.72 -15.87
CA TYR A 123 1.84 9.93 -17.17
C TYR A 123 0.68 10.93 -17.09
N TYR A 124 -0.18 10.81 -16.07
CA TYR A 124 -1.28 11.75 -15.87
C TYR A 124 -0.77 13.18 -15.68
N ASN A 125 0.15 13.40 -14.73
CA ASN A 125 0.63 14.74 -14.38
C ASN A 125 1.47 15.39 -15.49
N THR A 126 2.26 14.61 -16.25
CA THR A 126 3.15 15.19 -17.26
C THR A 126 2.56 15.26 -18.65
N SER A 127 1.55 14.46 -18.96
CA SER A 127 1.00 14.38 -20.32
C SER A 127 -0.48 14.72 -20.35
N VAL A 128 -1.28 14.08 -19.50
CA VAL A 128 -2.74 14.26 -19.52
C VAL A 128 -3.12 15.64 -19.00
N GLU A 129 -2.60 16.05 -17.83
CA GLU A 129 -2.88 17.36 -17.23
C GLU A 129 -2.50 18.52 -18.18
N GLN A 130 -1.38 18.39 -18.89
CA GLN A 130 -0.93 19.38 -19.88
C GLN A 130 -1.85 19.49 -21.11
N SER A 131 -2.57 18.42 -21.44
CA SER A 131 -3.51 18.38 -22.57
C SER A 131 -4.89 18.98 -22.25
N LEU A 132 -5.14 19.31 -20.98
CA LEU A 132 -6.36 19.92 -20.47
C LEU A 132 -6.16 21.43 -20.32
N MET A 133 -7.18 22.25 -20.63
CA MET A 133 -7.05 23.70 -20.43
C MET A 133 -7.00 24.00 -18.92
N VAL A 134 -5.97 24.74 -18.52
CA VAL A 134 -5.62 25.08 -17.14
C VAL A 134 -6.83 25.67 -16.39
N ALA A 135 -7.40 24.89 -15.44
CA ALA A 135 -8.21 25.32 -14.27
C ALA A 135 -9.44 24.44 -13.94
N GLN A 136 -9.39 23.09 -14.02
CA GLN A 136 -10.57 22.27 -13.67
C GLN A 136 -10.34 21.01 -12.82
N ASP A 137 -9.13 20.72 -12.32
CA ASP A 137 -8.93 19.55 -11.44
C ASP A 137 -9.81 19.58 -10.17
N ALA A 138 -10.19 20.77 -9.71
CA ALA A 138 -11.11 20.94 -8.58
C ALA A 138 -12.59 20.62 -8.93
N VAL A 139 -12.98 20.63 -10.20
CA VAL A 139 -14.37 20.43 -10.67
C VAL A 139 -14.60 19.00 -11.17
N CYS A 140 -13.57 18.33 -11.66
CA CYS A 140 -13.67 17.02 -12.31
C CYS A 140 -12.63 16.02 -11.78
N GLN A 141 -12.87 15.46 -10.59
CA GLN A 141 -11.98 14.47 -9.98
C GLN A 141 -11.89 13.15 -10.78
N VAL A 142 -13.00 12.74 -11.39
CA VAL A 142 -13.09 11.55 -12.24
C VAL A 142 -13.77 11.95 -13.54
N TRP A 143 -13.19 11.55 -14.67
CA TRP A 143 -13.69 11.89 -16.00
C TRP A 143 -13.35 10.79 -17.01
N ALA A 144 -14.15 10.71 -18.07
CA ALA A 144 -13.95 9.79 -19.18
C ALA A 144 -13.47 10.57 -20.42
N HIS A 145 -12.50 9.99 -21.14
CA HIS A 145 -12.10 10.46 -22.46
C HIS A 145 -12.95 9.78 -23.53
N TYR A 146 -13.73 10.54 -24.29
CA TYR A 146 -14.57 10.00 -25.35
C TYR A 146 -14.67 10.99 -26.52
N GLY A 147 -14.36 10.53 -27.73
CA GLY A 147 -14.44 11.36 -28.95
C GLY A 147 -13.55 12.61 -28.91
N GLY A 148 -12.33 12.50 -28.36
CA GLY A 148 -11.39 13.63 -28.23
C GLY A 148 -11.79 14.66 -27.17
N LYS A 149 -12.76 14.31 -26.30
CA LYS A 149 -13.36 15.22 -25.32
C LYS A 149 -13.38 14.62 -23.93
N GLN A 150 -13.27 15.49 -22.94
CA GLN A 150 -13.43 15.17 -21.53
C GLN A 150 -14.90 15.23 -21.13
N HIS A 151 -15.37 14.18 -20.46
CA HIS A 151 -16.70 14.09 -19.88
C HIS A 151 -16.61 13.77 -18.39
N CYS A 152 -17.09 14.66 -17.51
CA CYS A 152 -17.05 14.42 -16.06
C CYS A 152 -18.34 13.81 -15.50
N SER A 153 -19.36 13.60 -16.34
CA SER A 153 -20.62 12.96 -15.95
C SER A 153 -20.73 11.59 -16.62
N PRO A 154 -21.19 10.54 -15.91
CA PRO A 154 -21.38 9.20 -16.49
C PRO A 154 -22.43 9.18 -17.60
N SER A 155 -23.29 10.21 -17.69
CA SER A 155 -24.29 10.32 -18.77
C SER A 155 -23.69 10.69 -20.13
N LEU A 156 -22.44 11.15 -20.18
CA LEU A 156 -21.74 11.63 -21.39
C LEU A 156 -22.48 12.73 -22.18
N LYS A 157 -23.55 13.31 -21.64
CA LYS A 157 -24.41 14.29 -22.35
C LYS A 157 -23.70 15.61 -22.63
N HIS A 158 -22.83 16.02 -21.72
CA HIS A 158 -22.12 17.28 -21.79
C HIS A 158 -20.62 16.98 -21.84
N ALA A 159 -19.96 17.54 -22.85
CA ALA A 159 -18.51 17.57 -22.93
C ALA A 159 -18.01 18.86 -22.28
N GLN A 160 -17.01 18.75 -21.43
CA GLN A 160 -16.43 19.88 -20.70
C GLN A 160 -15.42 20.61 -21.56
N GLN A 161 -14.56 19.86 -22.25
CA GLN A 161 -13.53 20.40 -23.14
C GLN A 161 -12.99 19.34 -24.11
N SER A 162 -12.26 19.81 -25.11
CA SER A 162 -11.43 18.94 -25.95
C SER A 162 -10.13 18.59 -25.24
N VAL A 163 -9.66 17.36 -25.42
CA VAL A 163 -8.36 16.90 -24.92
C VAL A 163 -7.36 17.04 -26.07
N SER A 164 -6.40 17.96 -25.94
CA SER A 164 -5.45 18.22 -27.02
C SER A 164 -4.25 17.28 -26.90
N GLY A 165 -4.36 16.07 -27.46
CA GLY A 165 -3.32 15.03 -27.34
C GLY A 165 -3.38 13.87 -28.33
N ASP A 166 -4.43 13.76 -29.16
CA ASP A 166 -4.62 12.63 -30.10
C ASP A 166 -3.77 12.71 -31.38
N GLN A 167 -2.57 13.29 -31.34
CA GLN A 167 -1.57 13.13 -32.41
C GLN A 167 -0.48 12.14 -32.01
N CYS A 168 -0.89 10.91 -31.74
CA CYS A 168 0.02 9.76 -31.82
C CYS A 168 -0.65 8.67 -32.67
N VAL A 169 -0.16 8.58 -33.91
CA VAL A 169 -0.31 7.46 -34.87
C VAL A 169 -1.61 7.40 -35.69
N SER A 170 -1.63 8.15 -36.80
CA SER A 170 -2.36 7.76 -38.02
C SER A 170 -1.50 7.97 -39.28
N SER A 171 -0.18 7.76 -39.19
CA SER A 171 0.69 7.65 -40.36
C SER A 171 1.32 6.27 -40.38
N GLY A 172 0.81 5.41 -41.27
CA GLY A 172 1.49 4.17 -41.62
C GLY A 172 0.61 2.93 -41.68
N VAL A 173 -0.39 2.91 -42.58
CA VAL A 173 -0.65 1.75 -43.44
C VAL A 173 -1.16 2.30 -44.78
N GLU A 174 -0.25 2.45 -45.73
CA GLU A 174 -0.56 2.33 -47.16
C GLU A 174 0.21 1.11 -47.67
#